data_AF-X7EAU7-F1
#
_entry.id   AF-X7EAU7-F1
#
_cell.length_a   1.000
_cell.length_b   1.000
_cell.length_c   1.000
_cell.angle_alpha   90.00
_cell.angle_beta   90.00
_cell.angle_gamma   90.00
#
_symmetry.space_group_name_H-M   'P 1'
#
loop_
_entity.id
_entity.type
_entity.pdbx_description
1 polymer ?
#
loop_
_entity_poly.entity_id
_entity_poly.type
_entity_poly.pdbx_seq_one_letter_code
_entity_poly.pdbx_strand_id
1 'polypeptide(L)'
;MDNQLRWLSIGLFILITALSVVPSLRLLMEALSQVTLSTSSPLAEVLRSERTWIALKNSFYTSGLGTLIAVLLGCGFAFVTTLTNIRGRAIWVFCFMLPMMIPPQVTALSWLQLFGPASPILNTLGMAPALGSPQPMYSAEGIALLLGIQSAPLVYLALRTQLIALPQDLMEAAQLANASPFRVWIDIIVPLCRSAIVAGAALAFVSSLGNFGIPAMLGIPAGYIVLPTLIYQKMAGFGNDMLSQVAGLSMMIALLVLAGMLLQQWLQQRSRYALLGHTAQSISFRLERWRLPLEVLLALILCFILVAPLLALVVSSLVPALGMSLTADTITLSAFYEMISRQGVTSRAFENSLLLAFSCALVLMLVSLPLGYLLMRLPMRTRAVIASLIEVPYAIPGIVLAIAFILLFAKPLPFIEVSLYGTLGIIFLAYLSCFLSVCLKPVLSAMSQLDPALEEAAQLAGARPIKRLIDIILPLTAPAFFAGGLLVFLISINELTVSALLWSAGNETLGVLIFNLDESGDSVLASAIAVLVVILVAGLMALLSLVAPRLPKGVIPWHD
;
A
#
# COMPACT_ATOMS: atom_id res chain seq x y z
N MET A 1 8.30 -23.67 -30.64
CA MET A 1 8.70 -22.69 -29.61
C MET A 1 10.22 -22.67 -29.59
N ASP A 2 10.83 -21.53 -29.94
CA ASP A 2 12.29 -21.38 -29.96
C ASP A 2 12.93 -21.88 -28.66
N ASN A 3 14.11 -22.51 -28.75
CA ASN A 3 14.81 -23.06 -27.59
C ASN A 3 15.08 -21.97 -26.52
N GLN A 4 15.32 -20.72 -26.95
CA GLN A 4 15.48 -19.56 -26.08
C GLN A 4 14.21 -19.24 -25.26
N LEU A 5 13.02 -19.33 -25.87
CA LEU A 5 11.76 -19.10 -25.15
C LEU A 5 11.50 -20.20 -24.12
N ARG A 6 11.89 -21.45 -24.42
CA ARG A 6 11.71 -22.59 -23.50
C ARG A 6 12.52 -22.39 -22.22
N TRP A 7 13.82 -22.10 -22.32
CA TRP A 7 14.65 -21.85 -21.14
C TRP A 7 14.19 -20.65 -20.33
N LEU A 8 13.83 -19.55 -21.01
CA LEU A 8 13.28 -18.37 -20.35
C LEU A 8 11.97 -18.67 -19.62
N SER A 9 11.07 -19.45 -20.24
CA SER A 9 9.81 -19.84 -19.61
C SER A 9 10.00 -20.73 -18.37
N ILE A 10 10.95 -21.67 -18.41
CA ILE A 10 11.28 -22.53 -17.28
C ILE A 10 11.86 -21.70 -16.14
N GLY A 11 12.83 -20.83 -16.42
CA GLY A 11 13.44 -19.95 -15.41
C GLY A 11 12.42 -19.04 -14.72
N LEU A 12 11.53 -18.42 -15.49
CA LEU A 12 10.47 -17.57 -14.93
C LEU A 12 9.45 -18.38 -14.12
N PHE A 13 9.08 -19.58 -14.56
CA PHE A 13 8.18 -20.44 -13.80
C PHE A 13 8.80 -20.85 -12.45
N ILE A 14 10.09 -21.21 -12.44
CA ILE A 14 10.83 -21.51 -11.22
C ILE A 14 10.84 -20.28 -10.31
N LEU A 15 11.13 -19.10 -10.84
CA LEU A 15 11.14 -17.85 -10.08
C LEU A 15 9.78 -17.55 -9.44
N ILE A 16 8.68 -17.63 -10.20
CA ILE A 16 7.32 -17.38 -9.69
C ILE A 16 6.98 -18.40 -8.60
N THR A 17 7.30 -19.67 -8.83
CA THR A 17 7.04 -20.74 -7.86
C THR A 17 7.83 -20.49 -6.57
N ALA A 18 9.12 -20.17 -6.69
CA ALA A 18 10.02 -19.93 -5.56
C ALA A 18 9.62 -18.69 -4.74
N LEU A 19 9.25 -17.59 -5.41
CA LEU A 19 8.89 -16.35 -4.72
C LEU A 19 7.45 -16.36 -4.20
N SER A 20 6.52 -16.99 -4.91
CA SER A 20 5.08 -16.86 -4.60
C SER A 20 4.53 -18.10 -3.90
N VAL A 21 4.77 -19.29 -4.45
CA VAL A 21 4.10 -20.52 -4.02
C VAL A 21 4.81 -21.15 -2.83
N VAL A 22 6.14 -21.21 -2.86
CA VAL A 22 6.93 -21.91 -1.84
C VAL A 22 6.76 -21.30 -0.43
N PRO A 23 6.85 -19.97 -0.21
CA PRO A 23 6.67 -19.39 1.13
C PRO A 23 5.26 -19.67 1.66
N SER A 24 4.23 -19.43 0.85
CA SER A 24 2.83 -19.67 1.26
C SER A 24 2.55 -21.15 1.55
N LEU A 25 3.11 -22.06 0.75
CA LEU A 25 3.02 -23.50 1.04
C LEU A 25 3.75 -23.87 2.33
N ARG A 26 4.93 -23.30 2.59
CA ARG A 26 5.68 -23.58 3.82
C ARG A 26 4.91 -23.11 5.06
N LEU A 27 4.30 -21.92 5.00
CA LEU A 27 3.41 -21.42 6.04
C LEU A 27 2.23 -22.37 6.28
N LEU A 28 1.57 -22.79 5.21
CA LEU A 28 0.43 -23.71 5.27
C LEU A 28 0.83 -25.08 5.81
N MET A 29 1.99 -25.60 5.40
CA MET A 29 2.55 -26.85 5.93
C MET A 29 2.86 -26.73 7.41
N GLU A 30 3.44 -25.61 7.88
CA GLU A 30 3.73 -25.42 9.31
C GLU A 30 2.45 -25.27 10.14
N ALA A 31 1.46 -24.54 9.62
CA ALA A 31 0.17 -24.41 10.27
C ALA A 31 -0.57 -25.76 10.36
N LEU A 32 -0.46 -26.62 9.32
CA LEU A 32 -1.13 -27.91 9.26
C LEU A 32 -0.35 -29.07 9.88
N SER A 33 0.98 -29.04 9.91
CA SER A 33 1.83 -30.15 10.41
C SER A 33 1.59 -30.45 11.88
N GLN A 34 1.10 -29.47 12.64
CA GLN A 34 0.78 -29.59 14.05
C GLN A 34 -0.73 -29.72 14.33
N VAL A 35 -1.56 -29.87 13.28
CA VAL A 35 -2.99 -30.24 13.38
C VAL A 35 -3.07 -31.74 13.69
N THR A 36 -2.79 -32.09 14.93
CA THR A 36 -3.20 -33.38 15.47
C THR A 36 -4.63 -33.26 16.00
N LEU A 37 -5.39 -34.36 15.98
CA LEU A 37 -6.69 -34.47 16.67
C LEU A 37 -6.59 -34.31 18.21
N SER A 38 -5.39 -34.04 18.72
CA SER A 38 -5.11 -33.74 20.12
C SER A 38 -5.59 -32.34 20.47
N THR A 39 -6.14 -32.20 21.68
CA THR A 39 -6.55 -30.95 22.31
C THR A 39 -5.39 -29.98 22.61
N SER A 40 -4.15 -30.37 22.33
CA SER A 40 -2.90 -29.61 22.53
C SER A 40 -2.27 -29.09 21.23
N SER A 41 -3.00 -29.03 20.12
CA SER A 41 -2.44 -28.46 18.88
C SER A 41 -2.27 -26.94 18.99
N PRO A 42 -1.21 -26.34 18.42
CA PRO A 42 -0.99 -24.88 18.45
C PRO A 42 -2.16 -24.09 17.84
N LEU A 43 -2.83 -24.64 16.82
CA LEU A 43 -4.04 -24.03 16.27
C LEU A 43 -5.21 -24.06 17.25
N ALA A 44 -5.38 -25.14 18.01
CA ALA A 44 -6.39 -25.19 19.08
C ALA A 44 -6.06 -24.20 20.21
N GLU A 45 -4.79 -23.98 20.54
CA GLU A 45 -4.38 -22.95 21.51
C GLU A 45 -4.66 -21.54 21.00
N VAL A 46 -4.33 -21.26 19.73
CA VAL A 46 -4.63 -19.96 19.09
C VAL A 46 -6.14 -19.71 19.12
N LEU A 47 -6.96 -20.70 18.77
CA LEU A 47 -8.43 -20.60 18.77
C LEU A 47 -9.05 -20.59 20.16
N ARG A 48 -8.35 -21.05 21.21
CA ARG A 48 -8.81 -20.95 22.61
C ARG A 48 -8.36 -19.68 23.29
N SER A 49 -7.31 -19.03 22.79
CA SER A 49 -6.77 -17.83 23.39
C SER A 49 -7.76 -16.67 23.28
N GLU A 50 -8.16 -16.12 24.42
CA GLU A 50 -9.01 -14.93 24.50
C GLU A 50 -8.39 -13.74 23.75
N ARG A 51 -7.06 -13.57 23.86
CA ARG A 51 -6.32 -12.51 23.15
C ARG A 51 -6.48 -12.60 21.63
N THR A 52 -6.58 -13.81 21.06
CA THR A 52 -6.82 -14.00 19.62
C THR A 52 -8.18 -13.46 19.20
N TRP A 53 -9.23 -13.75 19.97
CA TRP A 53 -10.59 -13.30 19.66
C TRP A 53 -10.78 -11.80 19.91
N ILE A 54 -10.15 -11.26 20.97
CA ILE A 54 -10.08 -9.81 21.18
C ILE A 54 -9.40 -9.15 19.98
N ALA A 55 -8.23 -9.64 19.57
CA ALA A 55 -7.51 -9.12 18.41
C ALA A 55 -8.32 -9.23 17.12
N LEU A 56 -9.03 -10.34 16.91
CA LEU A 56 -9.92 -10.53 15.76
C LEU A 56 -11.04 -9.48 15.75
N LYS A 57 -11.78 -9.34 16.86
CA LYS A 57 -12.87 -8.37 16.99
C LYS A 57 -12.37 -6.94 16.78
N ASN A 58 -11.25 -6.59 17.39
CA ASN A 58 -10.62 -5.28 17.28
C ASN A 58 -10.16 -4.98 15.85
N SER A 59 -9.64 -5.99 15.15
CA SER A 59 -9.24 -5.87 13.73
C SER A 59 -10.45 -5.60 12.86
N PHE A 60 -11.54 -6.35 13.02
CA PHE A 60 -12.78 -6.12 12.28
C PHE A 60 -13.41 -4.76 12.59
N TYR A 61 -13.42 -4.33 13.85
CA TYR A 61 -13.97 -3.04 14.26
C TYR A 61 -13.20 -1.89 13.61
N THR A 62 -11.87 -1.86 13.77
CA THR A 62 -11.03 -0.76 13.26
C THR A 62 -10.95 -0.73 11.73
N SER A 63 -10.79 -1.89 11.09
CA SER A 63 -10.79 -1.98 9.61
C SER A 63 -12.16 -1.69 9.01
N GLY A 64 -13.25 -2.13 9.64
CA GLY A 64 -14.62 -1.85 9.20
C GLY A 64 -14.95 -0.36 9.30
N LEU A 65 -14.68 0.26 10.45
CA LEU A 65 -14.90 1.70 10.64
C LEU A 65 -13.97 2.53 9.74
N GLY A 66 -12.70 2.14 9.61
CA GLY A 66 -11.76 2.76 8.67
C GLY A 66 -12.22 2.65 7.23
N THR A 67 -12.79 1.52 6.82
CA THR A 67 -13.39 1.36 5.48
C THR A 67 -14.55 2.31 5.25
N LEU A 68 -15.42 2.52 6.23
CA LEU A 68 -16.51 3.49 6.11
C LEU A 68 -15.97 4.91 5.90
N ILE A 69 -14.95 5.31 6.67
CA ILE A 69 -14.28 6.60 6.50
C ILE A 69 -13.62 6.71 5.12
N ALA A 70 -12.93 5.66 4.67
CA ALA A 70 -12.31 5.59 3.35
C ALA A 70 -13.34 5.73 2.23
N VAL A 71 -14.51 5.08 2.37
CA VAL A 71 -15.61 5.17 1.40
C VAL A 71 -16.17 6.58 1.35
N LEU A 72 -16.43 7.20 2.50
CA LEU A 72 -16.95 8.57 2.57
C LEU A 72 -15.97 9.57 1.94
N LEU A 73 -14.70 9.55 2.37
CA LEU A 73 -13.68 10.47 1.86
C LEU A 73 -13.36 10.20 0.38
N GLY A 74 -13.09 8.95 0.03
CA GLY A 74 -12.72 8.54 -1.33
C GLY A 74 -13.84 8.77 -2.34
N CYS A 75 -15.08 8.43 -2.00
CA CYS A 75 -16.22 8.71 -2.87
C CYS A 75 -16.48 10.21 -2.99
N GLY A 76 -16.46 10.95 -1.88
CA GLY A 76 -16.62 12.40 -1.89
C GLY A 76 -15.61 13.08 -2.82
N PHE A 77 -14.33 12.76 -2.67
CA PHE A 77 -13.28 13.28 -3.54
C PHE A 77 -13.45 12.86 -5.00
N ALA A 78 -13.82 11.60 -5.27
CA ALA A 78 -14.00 11.10 -6.63
C ALA A 78 -15.15 11.80 -7.35
N PHE A 79 -16.31 11.94 -6.70
CA PHE A 79 -17.46 12.64 -7.26
C PHE A 79 -17.15 14.10 -7.51
N VAL A 80 -16.56 14.80 -6.54
CA VAL A 80 -16.27 16.23 -6.69
C VAL A 80 -15.23 16.45 -7.77
N THR A 81 -14.07 15.80 -7.70
CA THR A 81 -12.99 16.07 -8.66
C THR A 81 -13.31 15.58 -10.07
N THR A 82 -14.16 14.55 -10.23
CA THR A 82 -14.44 13.95 -11.55
C THR A 82 -15.67 14.51 -12.22
N LEU A 83 -16.71 14.82 -11.47
CA LEU A 83 -17.98 15.24 -12.04
C LEU A 83 -18.22 16.74 -11.96
N THR A 84 -17.29 17.53 -11.43
CA THR A 84 -17.48 18.98 -11.27
C THR A 84 -16.35 19.80 -11.89
N ASN A 85 -16.60 21.09 -12.10
CA ASN A 85 -15.70 22.02 -12.77
C ASN A 85 -14.73 22.76 -11.82
N ILE A 86 -14.28 22.13 -10.72
CA ILE A 86 -13.32 22.73 -9.76
C ILE A 86 -11.98 23.11 -10.42
N ARG A 87 -11.31 24.15 -9.88
CA ARG A 87 -10.01 24.63 -10.38
C ARG A 87 -8.90 23.70 -9.89
N GLY A 88 -7.82 23.57 -10.67
CA GLY A 88 -6.59 22.94 -10.21
C GLY A 88 -6.74 21.47 -9.80
N ARG A 89 -7.60 20.70 -10.51
CA ARG A 89 -7.91 19.29 -10.20
C ARG A 89 -6.68 18.46 -9.86
N ALA A 90 -5.59 18.62 -10.61
CA ALA A 90 -4.35 17.89 -10.39
C ALA A 90 -3.78 18.09 -8.97
N ILE A 91 -3.85 19.31 -8.41
CA ILE A 91 -3.36 19.62 -7.06
C ILE A 91 -4.22 18.90 -6.01
N TRP A 92 -5.55 18.95 -6.15
CA TRP A 92 -6.45 18.26 -5.23
C TRP A 92 -6.21 16.75 -5.22
N VAL A 93 -6.06 16.15 -6.40
CA VAL A 93 -5.81 14.71 -6.54
C VAL A 93 -4.43 14.34 -6.02
N PHE A 94 -3.40 15.13 -6.33
CA PHE A 94 -2.04 14.93 -5.84
C PHE A 94 -2.00 14.95 -4.30
N CYS A 95 -2.55 16.00 -3.67
CA CYS A 95 -2.60 16.10 -2.22
C CYS A 95 -3.44 14.99 -1.59
N PHE A 96 -4.56 14.61 -2.19
CA PHE A 96 -5.39 13.52 -1.67
C PHE A 96 -4.72 12.14 -1.76
N MET A 97 -3.85 11.94 -2.75
CA MET A 97 -3.11 10.68 -2.95
C MET A 97 -1.89 10.57 -2.04
N LEU A 98 -1.34 11.70 -1.59
CA LEU A 98 -0.12 11.77 -0.80
C LEU A 98 -0.17 10.92 0.50
N PRO A 99 -1.26 10.95 1.32
CA PRO A 99 -1.37 10.10 2.52
C PRO A 99 -1.23 8.59 2.28
N MET A 100 -1.62 8.09 1.10
CA MET A 100 -1.45 6.67 0.74
C MET A 100 0.02 6.34 0.44
N MET A 101 0.79 7.30 -0.04
CA MET A 101 2.21 7.13 -0.37
C MET A 101 3.11 7.33 0.84
N ILE A 102 2.66 8.11 1.84
CA ILE A 102 3.35 8.20 3.13
C ILE A 102 3.20 6.87 3.87
N PRO A 103 4.30 6.31 4.38
CA PRO A 103 4.24 5.07 5.17
C PRO A 103 3.29 5.18 6.38
N PRO A 104 2.54 4.09 6.70
CA PRO A 104 1.53 4.10 7.77
C PRO A 104 2.05 4.59 9.12
N GLN A 105 3.26 4.19 9.51
CA GLN A 105 3.88 4.59 10.77
C GLN A 105 4.21 6.09 10.83
N VAL A 106 4.59 6.70 9.70
CA VAL A 106 4.83 8.15 9.63
C VAL A 106 3.53 8.92 9.72
N THR A 107 2.47 8.43 9.07
CA THR A 107 1.12 8.98 9.22
C THR A 107 0.67 8.90 10.68
N ALA A 108 0.82 7.75 11.33
CA ALA A 108 0.51 7.59 12.75
C ALA A 108 1.30 8.55 13.64
N LEU A 109 2.62 8.62 13.46
CA LEU A 109 3.49 9.52 14.21
C LEU A 109 3.06 10.99 14.02
N SER A 110 2.79 11.42 12.78
CA SER A 110 2.37 12.81 12.49
C SER A 110 1.08 13.21 13.21
N TRP A 111 0.14 12.27 13.37
CA TRP A 111 -1.10 12.50 14.12
C TRP A 111 -0.90 12.47 15.63
N LEU A 112 -0.01 11.60 16.13
CA LEU A 112 0.41 11.61 17.53
C LEU A 112 1.10 12.91 17.92
N GLN A 113 1.83 13.53 16.99
CA GLN A 113 2.45 14.84 17.18
C GLN A 113 1.45 16.00 17.08
N LEU A 114 0.37 15.83 16.31
CA LEU A 114 -0.66 16.85 16.16
C LEU A 114 -1.59 16.93 17.37
N PHE A 115 -1.89 15.80 18.01
CA PHE A 115 -2.83 15.69 19.12
C PHE A 115 -2.16 15.35 20.45
N GLY A 116 -2.88 15.57 21.55
CA GLY A 116 -2.46 15.17 22.89
C GLY A 116 -1.58 16.20 23.60
N PRO A 117 -1.25 15.91 24.87
CA PRO A 117 -0.60 16.88 25.77
C PRO A 117 0.86 17.19 25.37
N ALA A 118 1.52 16.25 24.69
CA ALA A 118 2.90 16.41 24.26
C ALA A 118 3.05 17.10 22.89
N SER A 119 1.94 17.51 22.25
CA SER A 119 1.97 18.15 20.93
C SER A 119 2.66 19.51 21.00
N PRO A 120 3.80 19.71 20.31
CA PRO A 120 4.47 21.01 20.32
C PRO A 120 3.62 22.12 19.71
N ILE A 121 2.79 21.81 18.70
CA ILE A 121 1.85 22.78 18.10
C ILE A 121 0.76 23.18 19.08
N LEU A 122 0.12 22.22 19.76
CA LEU A 122 -0.95 22.60 20.69
C LEU A 122 -0.39 23.37 21.88
N ASN A 123 0.83 23.04 22.31
CA ASN A 123 1.51 23.77 23.38
C ASN A 123 1.81 25.22 22.98
N THR A 124 2.26 25.47 21.75
CA THR A 124 2.51 26.85 21.26
C THR A 124 1.24 27.67 21.13
N LEU A 125 0.14 27.03 20.75
CA LEU A 125 -1.16 27.69 20.64
C LEU A 125 -1.86 27.86 22.00
N GLY A 126 -1.29 27.33 23.09
CA GLY A 126 -1.94 27.31 24.40
C GLY A 126 -3.21 26.45 24.46
N MET A 127 -3.35 25.51 23.51
CA MET A 127 -4.51 24.60 23.36
C MET A 127 -4.18 23.17 23.82
N ALA A 128 -2.94 22.91 24.25
CA ALA A 128 -2.55 21.59 24.69
C ALA A 128 -3.30 21.18 25.96
N PRO A 129 -3.82 19.94 26.01
CA PRO A 129 -4.25 19.33 27.26
C PRO A 129 -3.12 19.32 28.30
N ALA A 130 -3.48 19.26 29.59
CA ALA A 130 -2.50 19.17 30.67
C ALA A 130 -1.61 17.92 30.51
N LEU A 131 -0.32 18.05 30.83
CA LEU A 131 0.62 16.93 30.84
C LEU A 131 0.07 15.79 31.72
N GLY A 132 0.14 14.56 31.20
CA GLY A 132 -0.46 13.37 31.84
C GLY A 132 -1.91 13.08 31.43
N SER A 133 -2.59 13.97 30.70
CA SER A 133 -3.89 13.65 30.11
C SER A 133 -3.77 12.53 29.06
N PRO A 134 -4.82 11.72 28.84
CA PRO A 134 -4.80 10.70 27.80
C PRO A 134 -4.52 11.28 26.41
N GLN A 135 -3.74 10.57 25.60
CA GLN A 135 -3.55 10.88 24.18
C GLN A 135 -4.80 10.43 23.39
N PRO A 136 -5.60 11.34 22.80
CA PRO A 136 -6.86 10.95 22.14
C PRO A 136 -6.71 9.94 21.00
N MET A 137 -5.56 9.94 20.33
CA MET A 137 -5.28 9.01 19.23
C MET A 137 -4.99 7.58 19.69
N TYR A 138 -4.70 7.35 20.98
CA TYR A 138 -4.56 6.01 21.56
C TYR A 138 -5.94 5.39 21.82
N SER A 139 -6.71 5.22 20.74
CA SER A 139 -8.08 4.71 20.75
C SER A 139 -8.37 3.91 19.49
N ALA A 140 -9.42 3.08 19.54
CA ALA A 140 -9.87 2.31 18.39
C ALA A 140 -10.33 3.23 17.25
N GLU A 141 -10.98 4.33 17.60
CA GLU A 141 -11.45 5.37 16.68
C GLU A 141 -10.29 6.11 16.04
N GLY A 142 -9.23 6.41 16.79
CA GLY A 142 -7.98 6.96 16.25
C GLY A 142 -7.34 6.03 15.21
N ILE A 143 -7.24 4.74 15.53
CA ILE A 143 -6.74 3.72 14.58
C ILE A 143 -7.62 3.68 13.32
N ALA A 144 -8.94 3.59 13.49
CA ALA A 144 -9.88 3.54 12.36
C ALA A 144 -9.81 4.79 11.48
N LEU A 145 -9.69 5.99 12.08
CA LEU A 145 -9.54 7.25 11.38
C LEU A 145 -8.34 7.23 10.44
N LEU A 146 -7.16 6.83 10.95
CA LEU A 146 -5.94 6.80 10.16
C LEU A 146 -5.97 5.71 9.08
N LEU A 147 -6.48 4.52 9.41
CA LEU A 147 -6.68 3.45 8.41
C LEU A 147 -7.60 3.93 7.28
N GLY A 148 -8.66 4.67 7.62
CA GLY A 148 -9.59 5.23 6.67
C GLY A 148 -8.99 6.31 5.79
N ILE A 149 -8.27 7.27 6.38
CA ILE A 149 -7.56 8.33 5.63
C ILE A 149 -6.55 7.71 4.66
N GLN A 150 -5.75 6.74 5.11
CA GLN A 150 -4.74 6.10 4.28
C GLN A 150 -5.35 5.24 3.16
N SER A 151 -6.51 4.63 3.40
CA SER A 151 -7.20 3.76 2.41
C SER A 151 -8.16 4.52 1.49
N ALA A 152 -8.53 5.77 1.80
CA ALA A 152 -9.46 6.57 1.00
C ALA A 152 -9.03 6.74 -0.49
N PRO A 153 -7.73 6.92 -0.80
CA PRO A 153 -7.26 6.99 -2.17
C PRO A 153 -7.52 5.72 -2.99
N LEU A 154 -7.51 4.54 -2.36
CA LEU A 154 -7.86 3.27 -3.04
C LEU A 154 -9.31 3.27 -3.52
N VAL A 155 -10.23 3.76 -2.66
CA VAL A 155 -11.65 3.89 -3.03
C VAL A 155 -11.82 4.90 -4.16
N TYR A 156 -11.12 6.04 -4.06
CA TYR A 156 -11.14 7.06 -5.10
C TYR A 156 -10.71 6.50 -6.46
N LEU A 157 -9.59 5.76 -6.53
CA LEU A 157 -9.08 5.21 -7.77
C LEU A 157 -10.06 4.20 -8.38
N ALA A 158 -10.61 3.31 -7.55
CA ALA A 158 -11.60 2.34 -7.97
C ALA A 158 -12.85 3.03 -8.56
N LEU A 159 -13.37 4.05 -7.88
CA LEU A 159 -14.58 4.77 -8.32
C LEU A 159 -14.32 5.66 -9.54
N ARG A 160 -13.20 6.37 -9.58
CA ARG A 160 -12.86 7.32 -10.66
C ARG A 160 -12.84 6.66 -12.03
N THR A 161 -12.27 5.46 -12.13
CA THR A 161 -12.21 4.71 -13.41
C THR A 161 -13.61 4.48 -13.98
N GLN A 162 -14.58 4.17 -13.12
CA GLN A 162 -15.98 4.00 -13.50
C GLN A 162 -16.66 5.32 -13.84
N LEU A 163 -16.37 6.39 -13.09
CA LEU A 163 -16.95 7.72 -13.28
C LEU A 163 -16.59 8.33 -14.64
N ILE A 164 -15.33 8.16 -15.07
CA ILE A 164 -14.87 8.68 -16.37
C ILE A 164 -15.50 7.90 -17.53
N ALA A 165 -15.90 6.65 -17.30
CA ALA A 165 -16.49 5.78 -18.32
C ALA A 165 -18.02 5.90 -18.43
N LEU A 166 -18.67 6.80 -17.68
CA LEU A 166 -20.14 6.92 -17.68
C LEU A 166 -20.71 7.23 -19.08
N PRO A 167 -21.80 6.57 -19.52
CA PRO A 167 -22.41 6.82 -20.83
C PRO A 167 -23.00 8.22 -20.93
N GLN A 168 -22.61 8.95 -21.98
CA GLN A 168 -23.14 10.28 -22.26
C GLN A 168 -24.64 10.25 -22.57
N ASP A 169 -25.12 9.23 -23.29
CA ASP A 169 -26.52 9.12 -23.74
C ASP A 169 -27.51 9.13 -22.56
N LEU A 170 -27.14 8.53 -21.42
CA LEU A 170 -27.97 8.53 -20.21
C LEU A 170 -28.06 9.92 -19.59
N MET A 171 -26.98 10.71 -19.68
CA MET A 171 -26.94 12.08 -19.17
C MET A 171 -27.74 13.01 -20.08
N GLU A 172 -27.63 12.86 -21.40
CA GLU A 172 -28.43 13.60 -22.37
C GLU A 172 -29.91 13.28 -22.23
N ALA A 173 -30.27 12.00 -22.06
CA ALA A 173 -31.64 11.58 -21.78
C ALA A 173 -32.17 12.20 -20.48
N ALA A 174 -31.37 12.22 -19.41
CA ALA A 174 -31.74 12.86 -18.15
C ALA A 174 -31.92 14.38 -18.31
N GLN A 175 -31.08 15.03 -19.11
CA GLN A 175 -31.19 16.45 -19.43
C GLN A 175 -32.45 16.77 -20.25
N LEU A 176 -32.78 15.94 -21.24
CA LEU A 176 -34.03 16.03 -22.02
C LEU A 176 -35.27 15.82 -21.14
N ALA A 177 -35.17 14.94 -20.15
CA ALA A 177 -36.21 14.71 -19.16
C ALA A 177 -36.30 15.81 -18.07
N ASN A 178 -35.49 16.88 -18.16
CA ASN A 178 -35.37 17.93 -17.14
C ASN A 178 -35.12 17.38 -15.73
N ALA A 179 -34.35 16.29 -15.61
CA ALA A 179 -33.99 15.73 -14.33
C ALA A 179 -33.04 16.69 -13.59
N SER A 180 -33.36 17.01 -12.33
CA SER A 180 -32.48 17.82 -11.48
C SER A 180 -31.13 17.11 -11.26
N PRO A 181 -30.00 17.82 -11.07
CA PRO A 181 -28.69 17.21 -10.84
C PRO A 181 -28.65 16.21 -9.68
N PHE A 182 -29.43 16.45 -8.62
CA PHE A 182 -29.55 15.53 -7.49
C PHE A 182 -30.22 14.20 -7.86
N ARG A 183 -31.29 14.25 -8.67
CA ARG A 183 -31.93 13.04 -9.24
C ARG A 183 -30.98 12.29 -10.14
N VAL A 184 -30.28 12.98 -11.04
CA VAL A 184 -29.25 12.36 -11.89
C VAL A 184 -28.18 11.66 -11.04
N TRP A 185 -27.75 12.30 -9.96
CA TRP A 185 -26.76 11.71 -9.06
C TRP A 185 -27.27 10.44 -8.36
N ILE A 186 -28.47 10.47 -7.77
CA ILE A 186 -29.00 9.34 -6.98
C ILE A 186 -29.62 8.22 -7.83
N ASP A 187 -30.24 8.54 -8.96
CA ASP A 187 -30.99 7.60 -9.79
C ASP A 187 -30.13 6.99 -10.91
N ILE A 188 -29.07 7.68 -11.34
CA ILE A 188 -28.21 7.24 -12.46
C ILE A 188 -26.79 7.00 -11.98
N ILE A 189 -26.11 8.01 -11.46
CA ILE A 189 -24.66 7.95 -11.19
C ILE A 189 -24.34 6.95 -10.07
N VAL A 190 -24.96 7.09 -8.90
CA VAL A 190 -24.70 6.21 -7.74
C VAL A 190 -25.05 4.74 -8.05
N PRO A 191 -26.20 4.41 -8.66
CA PRO A 191 -26.52 3.03 -9.02
C PRO A 191 -25.56 2.42 -10.04
N LEU A 192 -25.12 3.18 -11.05
CA LEU A 192 -24.12 2.73 -12.03
C LEU A 192 -22.74 2.54 -11.39
N CYS A 193 -22.40 3.36 -10.40
CA CYS A 193 -21.11 3.33 -9.73
C CYS A 193 -21.06 2.38 -8.52
N ARG A 194 -22.19 1.78 -8.11
CA ARG A 194 -22.27 0.92 -6.91
C ARG A 194 -21.23 -0.20 -6.91
N SER A 195 -20.94 -0.77 -8.08
CA SER A 195 -19.94 -1.83 -8.27
C SER A 195 -18.54 -1.36 -7.90
N ALA A 196 -18.19 -0.16 -8.34
CA ALA A 196 -16.90 0.47 -8.09
C ALA A 196 -16.76 0.93 -6.64
N ILE A 197 -17.84 1.43 -6.03
CA ILE A 197 -17.87 1.76 -4.59
C ILE A 197 -17.62 0.50 -3.75
N VAL A 198 -18.33 -0.59 -4.04
CA VAL A 198 -18.17 -1.88 -3.34
C VAL A 198 -16.76 -2.45 -3.56
N ALA A 199 -16.24 -2.37 -4.79
CA ALA A 199 -14.87 -2.80 -5.08
C ALA A 199 -13.83 -1.98 -4.31
N GLY A 200 -14.00 -0.65 -4.27
CA GLY A 200 -13.16 0.26 -3.50
C GLY A 200 -13.23 0.00 -2.00
N ALA A 201 -14.44 -0.21 -1.46
CA ALA A 201 -14.65 -0.56 -0.06
C ALA A 201 -13.94 -1.86 0.32
N ALA A 202 -14.04 -2.89 -0.53
CA ALA A 202 -13.33 -4.15 -0.31
C ALA A 202 -11.80 -3.98 -0.32
N LEU A 203 -11.25 -3.17 -1.24
CA LEU A 203 -9.82 -2.85 -1.27
C LEU A 203 -9.38 -2.12 0.01
N ALA A 204 -10.15 -1.13 0.45
CA ALA A 204 -9.87 -0.40 1.68
C ALA A 204 -9.95 -1.30 2.91
N PHE A 205 -10.92 -2.21 2.98
CA PHE A 205 -11.06 -3.17 4.07
C PHE A 205 -9.89 -4.14 4.14
N VAL A 206 -9.52 -4.76 3.01
CA VAL A 206 -8.39 -5.70 2.96
C VAL A 206 -7.08 -5.00 3.30
N SER A 207 -6.87 -3.79 2.76
CA SER A 207 -5.68 -2.99 3.07
C SER A 207 -5.61 -2.61 4.55
N SER A 208 -6.75 -2.21 5.15
CA SER A 208 -6.83 -1.85 6.57
C SER A 208 -6.63 -3.05 7.50
N LEU A 209 -7.19 -4.22 7.15
CA LEU A 209 -7.08 -5.45 7.94
C LEU A 209 -5.63 -5.97 8.00
N GLY A 210 -4.87 -5.76 6.92
CA GLY A 210 -3.46 -6.14 6.81
C GLY A 210 -2.46 -5.09 7.31
N ASN A 211 -2.92 -3.91 7.72
CA ASN A 211 -2.04 -2.81 8.11
C ASN A 211 -1.41 -3.07 9.48
N PHE A 212 -0.07 -3.05 9.53
CA PHE A 212 0.67 -3.17 10.78
C PHE A 212 1.04 -1.80 11.38
N GLY A 213 1.54 -0.86 10.57
CA GLY A 213 2.19 0.34 11.07
C GLY A 213 1.27 1.27 11.89
N ILE A 214 0.04 1.53 11.45
CA ILE A 214 -0.89 2.40 12.19
C ILE A 214 -1.30 1.75 13.53
N PRO A 215 -1.81 0.50 13.56
CA PRO A 215 -2.15 -0.14 14.82
C PRO A 215 -0.94 -0.39 15.73
N ALA A 216 0.27 -0.56 15.19
CA ALA A 216 1.46 -0.71 16.00
C ALA A 216 1.78 0.58 16.78
N MET A 217 1.75 1.74 16.13
CA MET A 217 2.06 3.03 16.76
C MET A 217 0.97 3.53 17.71
N LEU A 218 -0.32 3.30 17.40
CA LEU A 218 -1.43 3.78 18.23
C LEU A 218 -1.93 2.72 19.22
N GLY A 219 -1.95 1.46 18.79
CA GLY A 219 -2.60 0.36 19.53
C GLY A 219 -1.70 -0.30 20.56
N ILE A 220 -0.40 -0.49 20.28
CA ILE A 220 0.52 -1.12 21.24
C ILE A 220 0.61 -0.30 22.54
N PRO A 221 0.85 1.04 22.50
CA PRO A 221 0.89 1.86 23.72
C PRO A 221 -0.45 1.89 24.46
N ALA A 222 -1.56 1.81 23.72
CA ALA A 222 -2.92 1.81 24.27
C ALA A 222 -3.37 0.45 24.85
N GLY A 223 -2.58 -0.62 24.66
CA GLY A 223 -3.02 -2.00 24.92
C GLY A 223 -4.15 -2.46 24.00
N TYR A 224 -4.41 -1.75 22.91
CA TYR A 224 -5.42 -2.10 21.91
C TYR A 224 -4.82 -3.00 20.83
N ILE A 225 -4.98 -4.30 21.01
CA ILE A 225 -4.34 -5.32 20.19
C ILE A 225 -5.23 -5.66 18.98
N VAL A 226 -4.65 -5.66 17.79
CA VAL A 226 -5.23 -6.22 16.54
C VAL A 226 -4.40 -7.43 16.07
N LEU A 227 -4.86 -8.16 15.06
CA LEU A 227 -4.21 -9.39 14.61
C LEU A 227 -2.76 -9.18 14.14
N PRO A 228 -2.43 -8.18 13.29
CA PRO A 228 -1.04 -7.91 12.90
C PRO A 228 -0.14 -7.61 14.11
N THR A 229 -0.59 -6.78 15.06
CA THR A 229 0.21 -6.43 16.25
C THR A 229 0.34 -7.60 17.23
N LEU A 230 -0.68 -8.46 17.34
CA LEU A 230 -0.62 -9.66 18.18
C LEU A 230 0.45 -10.63 17.64
N ILE A 231 0.49 -10.79 16.32
CA ILE A 231 1.52 -11.58 15.66
C ILE A 231 2.92 -11.04 15.98
N TYR A 232 3.12 -9.72 15.84
CA TYR A 232 4.38 -9.06 16.17
C TYR A 232 4.77 -9.27 17.64
N GLN A 233 3.86 -9.01 18.58
CA GLN A 233 4.10 -9.20 20.01
C GLN A 233 4.41 -10.64 20.38
N LYS A 234 3.73 -11.62 19.75
CA LYS A 234 4.05 -13.05 19.94
C LYS A 234 5.42 -13.39 19.39
N MET A 235 5.77 -12.87 18.20
CA MET A 235 7.09 -13.09 17.60
C MET A 235 8.23 -12.53 18.48
N ALA A 236 7.98 -11.44 19.20
CA ALA A 236 8.94 -10.87 20.15
C ALA A 236 9.04 -11.66 21.47
N GLY A 237 8.02 -12.47 21.81
CA GLY A 237 8.01 -13.33 23.00
C GLY A 237 8.65 -14.69 22.70
N PHE A 238 9.94 -14.85 23.02
CA PHE A 238 10.79 -16.03 22.76
C PHE A 238 10.31 -17.36 23.42
N GLY A 239 9.13 -17.87 23.05
CA GLY A 239 8.56 -19.14 23.52
C GLY A 239 8.85 -20.32 22.60
N ASN A 240 8.84 -21.55 23.14
CA ASN A 240 9.11 -22.76 22.37
C ASN A 240 8.08 -23.01 21.24
N ASP A 241 6.81 -22.67 21.47
CA ASP A 241 5.71 -22.84 20.49
C ASP A 241 5.40 -21.54 19.71
N MET A 242 6.30 -20.56 19.77
CA MET A 242 6.07 -19.24 19.20
C MET A 242 5.85 -19.30 17.67
N LEU A 243 6.73 -20.00 16.94
CA LEU A 243 6.65 -20.11 15.49
C LEU A 243 5.35 -20.79 15.02
N SER A 244 4.88 -21.82 15.74
CA SER A 244 3.66 -22.55 15.39
C SER A 244 2.39 -21.75 15.70
N GLN A 245 2.35 -21.05 16.85
CA GLN A 245 1.24 -20.15 17.17
C GLN A 245 1.17 -18.95 16.21
N VAL A 246 2.31 -18.38 15.84
CA VAL A 246 2.42 -17.28 14.88
C VAL A 246 2.03 -17.73 13.46
N ALA A 247 2.39 -18.94 13.05
CA ALA A 247 1.90 -19.55 11.80
C ALA A 247 0.38 -19.73 11.82
N GLY A 248 -0.20 -20.19 12.93
CA GLY A 248 -1.65 -20.34 13.09
C GLY A 248 -2.42 -19.01 12.98
N LEU A 249 -1.95 -17.96 13.66
CA LEU A 249 -2.50 -16.61 13.53
C LEU A 249 -2.38 -16.07 12.09
N SER A 250 -1.24 -16.33 11.44
CA SER A 250 -0.99 -15.93 10.05
C SER A 250 -1.92 -16.63 9.07
N MET A 251 -2.18 -17.92 9.26
CA MET A 251 -3.17 -18.67 8.48
C MET A 251 -4.58 -18.09 8.66
N MET A 252 -4.94 -17.71 9.90
CA MET A 252 -6.24 -17.07 10.16
C MET A 252 -6.37 -15.75 9.40
N ILE A 253 -5.36 -14.87 9.43
CA ILE A 253 -5.36 -13.63 8.64
C ILE A 253 -5.44 -13.94 7.13
N ALA A 254 -4.65 -14.88 6.64
CA ALA A 254 -4.64 -15.26 5.23
C ALA A 254 -6.02 -15.74 4.76
N LEU A 255 -6.72 -16.54 5.56
CA LEU A 255 -8.08 -17.00 5.27
C LEU A 255 -9.09 -15.86 5.26
N LEU A 256 -9.01 -14.92 6.22
CA LEU A 256 -9.89 -13.76 6.27
C LEU A 256 -9.71 -12.86 5.04
N VAL A 257 -8.45 -12.61 4.64
CA VAL A 257 -8.15 -11.82 3.46
C VAL A 257 -8.59 -12.53 2.18
N LEU A 258 -8.33 -13.84 2.07
CA LEU A 258 -8.80 -14.65 0.94
C LEU A 258 -10.34 -14.60 0.85
N ALA A 259 -11.05 -14.75 1.96
CA ALA A 259 -12.50 -14.63 2.01
C ALA A 259 -12.98 -13.24 1.56
N GLY A 260 -12.31 -12.17 2.03
CA GLY A 260 -12.58 -10.79 1.59
C GLY A 260 -12.36 -10.58 0.10
N MET A 261 -11.30 -11.15 -0.46
CA MET A 261 -10.99 -11.09 -1.90
C MET A 261 -11.96 -11.89 -2.76
N LEU A 262 -12.35 -13.09 -2.32
CA LEU A 262 -13.35 -13.89 -3.02
C LEU A 262 -14.72 -13.20 -3.00
N LEU A 263 -15.08 -12.62 -1.86
CA LEU A 263 -16.29 -11.80 -1.72
C LEU A 263 -16.23 -10.59 -2.67
N GLN A 264 -15.09 -9.90 -2.72
CA GLN A 264 -14.85 -8.79 -3.65
C GLN A 264 -15.04 -9.23 -5.11
N GLN A 265 -14.40 -10.32 -5.54
CA GLN A 265 -14.51 -10.84 -6.90
C GLN A 265 -15.96 -11.20 -7.24
N TRP A 266 -16.67 -11.85 -6.31
CA TRP A 266 -18.06 -12.21 -6.47
C TRP A 266 -18.99 -10.99 -6.62
N LEU A 267 -18.80 -9.95 -5.80
CA LEU A 267 -19.55 -8.69 -5.87
C LEU A 267 -19.30 -7.95 -7.20
N GLN A 268 -18.06 -7.98 -7.71
CA GLN A 268 -17.71 -7.39 -8.99
C GLN A 268 -18.33 -8.14 -10.18
N GLN A 269 -18.32 -9.49 -10.15
CA GLN A 269 -18.90 -10.30 -11.22
C GLN A 269 -20.41 -10.08 -11.36
N ARG A 270 -21.13 -9.89 -10.25
CA ARG A 270 -22.57 -9.60 -10.25
C ARG A 270 -22.93 -8.22 -10.77
N SER A 271 -21.96 -7.31 -10.78
CA SER A 271 -22.19 -5.90 -11.10
C SER A 271 -21.57 -5.48 -12.43
N ARG A 272 -21.30 -6.43 -13.33
CA ARG A 272 -20.87 -6.19 -14.71
C ARG A 272 -21.97 -5.47 -15.50
N TYR A 273 -22.14 -4.18 -15.27
CA TYR A 273 -22.65 -3.28 -16.29
C TYR A 273 -21.50 -3.07 -17.26
N ALA A 274 -21.52 -3.82 -18.37
CA ALA A 274 -20.55 -3.64 -19.41
C ALA A 274 -20.80 -2.27 -20.06
N LEU A 275 -20.03 -1.25 -19.66
CA LEU A 275 -19.94 0.03 -20.36
C LEU A 275 -19.09 -0.13 -21.64
N LEU A 276 -19.37 -1.17 -22.43
CA LEU A 276 -18.68 -1.47 -23.67
C LEU A 276 -19.23 -0.57 -24.77
N GLY A 277 -18.35 0.24 -25.39
CA GLY A 277 -18.61 0.82 -26.71
C GLY A 277 -19.03 2.29 -26.77
N HIS A 278 -19.15 3.02 -25.65
CA HIS A 278 -19.48 4.44 -25.68
C HIS A 278 -18.23 5.33 -25.66
N THR A 279 -18.24 6.37 -26.50
CA THR A 279 -17.24 7.44 -26.46
C THR A 279 -17.39 8.21 -25.15
N ALA A 280 -16.59 7.84 -24.16
CA ALA A 280 -16.54 8.52 -22.88
C ALA A 280 -15.94 9.93 -23.06
N GLN A 281 -16.75 10.98 -22.87
CA GLN A 281 -16.27 12.32 -22.59
C GLN A 281 -16.53 12.66 -21.12
N SER A 282 -15.64 13.47 -20.53
CA SER A 282 -15.74 13.85 -19.12
C SER A 282 -16.98 14.71 -18.87
N ILE A 283 -17.96 14.16 -18.16
CA ILE A 283 -19.12 14.89 -17.65
C ILE A 283 -18.63 15.92 -16.62
N SER A 284 -19.08 17.17 -16.73
CA SER A 284 -18.83 18.18 -15.71
C SER A 284 -20.09 18.97 -15.36
N PHE A 285 -20.60 18.77 -14.15
CA PHE A 285 -21.59 19.65 -13.54
C PHE A 285 -20.94 21.00 -13.27
N ARG A 286 -21.57 22.07 -13.78
CA ARG A 286 -21.13 23.44 -13.54
C ARG A 286 -21.55 23.86 -12.14
N LEU A 287 -20.59 23.91 -11.23
CA LEU A 287 -20.76 24.55 -9.93
C LEU A 287 -20.67 26.06 -10.17
N GLU A 288 -21.80 26.75 -10.08
CA GLU A 288 -21.85 28.21 -10.14
C GLU A 288 -21.40 28.79 -8.79
N ARG A 289 -22.36 29.23 -7.96
CA ARG A 289 -22.10 29.81 -6.63
C ARG A 289 -21.52 28.81 -5.62
N TRP A 290 -21.72 27.51 -5.85
CA TRP A 290 -21.28 26.44 -4.96
C TRP A 290 -19.83 26.00 -5.17
N ARG A 291 -19.16 26.53 -6.19
CA ARG A 291 -17.77 26.16 -6.49
C ARG A 291 -16.82 26.53 -5.36
N LEU A 292 -16.85 27.79 -4.93
CA LEU A 292 -15.92 28.33 -3.94
C LEU A 292 -16.14 27.67 -2.55
N PRO A 293 -17.38 27.53 -2.05
CA PRO A 293 -17.64 26.77 -0.83
C PRO A 293 -17.12 25.33 -0.88
N LEU A 294 -17.26 24.65 -2.02
CA LEU A 294 -16.78 23.28 -2.18
C LEU A 294 -15.26 23.20 -2.23
N GLU A 295 -14.59 24.10 -2.95
CA GLU A 295 -13.12 24.20 -2.97
C GLU A 295 -12.57 24.50 -1.57
N VAL A 296 -13.23 25.36 -0.79
CA VAL A 296 -12.88 25.63 0.62
C VAL A 296 -13.08 24.40 1.50
N LEU A 297 -14.20 23.68 1.34
CA LEU A 297 -14.44 22.44 2.07
C LEU A 297 -13.35 21.39 1.78
N LEU A 298 -12.99 21.20 0.51
CA LEU A 298 -11.88 20.33 0.13
C LEU A 298 -10.55 20.80 0.74
N ALA A 299 -10.28 22.10 0.74
CA ALA A 299 -9.09 22.67 1.36
C ALA A 299 -9.03 22.37 2.86
N LEU A 300 -10.15 22.54 3.57
CA LEU A 300 -10.23 22.25 5.01
C LEU A 300 -10.05 20.76 5.29
N ILE A 301 -10.65 19.89 4.50
CA ILE A 301 -10.46 18.44 4.61
C ILE A 301 -8.99 18.08 4.40
N LEU A 302 -8.35 18.55 3.31
CA LEU A 302 -6.93 18.29 3.06
C LEU A 302 -6.02 18.92 4.12
N CYS A 303 -6.37 20.11 4.60
CA CYS A 303 -5.65 20.75 5.67
C CYS A 303 -5.64 19.86 6.92
N PHE A 304 -6.81 19.32 7.29
CA PHE A 304 -6.95 18.44 8.44
C PHE A 304 -6.27 17.08 8.26
N ILE A 305 -6.45 16.41 7.12
CA ILE A 305 -5.94 15.04 6.94
C ILE A 305 -4.46 14.96 6.55
N LEU A 306 -3.90 16.03 5.97
CA LEU A 306 -2.54 16.03 5.41
C LEU A 306 -1.69 17.17 5.97
N VAL A 307 -2.12 18.42 5.80
CA VAL A 307 -1.24 19.58 6.08
C VAL A 307 -0.95 19.72 7.58
N ALA A 308 -1.97 19.67 8.42
CA ALA A 308 -1.82 19.84 9.86
C ALA A 308 -0.97 18.72 10.50
N PRO A 309 -1.17 17.42 10.19
CA PRO A 309 -0.30 16.36 10.71
C PRO A 309 1.15 16.51 10.21
N LEU A 310 1.37 16.84 8.93
CA LEU A 310 2.72 17.05 8.42
C LEU A 310 3.40 18.26 9.07
N LEU A 311 2.66 19.34 9.31
CA LEU A 311 3.16 20.50 10.02
C LEU A 311 3.50 20.13 11.47
N ALA A 312 2.69 19.31 12.15
CA ALA A 312 3.00 18.78 13.47
C ALA A 312 4.28 17.97 13.49
N LEU A 313 4.45 17.09 12.50
CA LEU A 313 5.68 16.30 12.36
C LEU A 313 6.91 17.19 12.17
N VAL A 314 6.82 18.22 11.32
CA VAL A 314 7.90 19.19 11.12
C VAL A 314 8.19 19.96 12.39
N VAL A 315 7.18 20.50 13.06
CA VAL A 315 7.37 21.24 14.31
C VAL A 315 7.99 20.35 15.39
N SER A 316 7.54 19.11 15.54
CA SER A 316 8.12 18.16 16.51
C SER A 316 9.57 17.83 16.22
N SER A 317 10.02 17.87 14.95
CA SER A 317 11.43 17.69 14.60
C SER A 317 12.32 18.90 14.93
N LEU A 318 11.72 20.06 15.24
CA LEU A 318 12.41 21.33 15.48
C LEU A 318 12.51 21.72 16.96
N VAL A 319 12.10 20.85 17.87
CA VAL A 319 12.05 21.12 19.31
C VAL A 319 12.98 20.13 20.05
N PRO A 320 13.67 20.54 21.14
CA PRO A 320 14.68 19.69 21.77
C PRO A 320 14.11 18.44 22.45
N ALA A 321 12.84 18.48 22.85
CA ALA A 321 12.12 17.35 23.44
C ALA A 321 10.61 17.51 23.19
N LEU A 322 9.89 16.39 23.17
CA LEU A 322 8.43 16.42 23.05
C LEU A 322 7.77 17.18 24.21
N GLY A 323 6.63 17.81 23.93
CA GLY A 323 5.86 18.60 24.90
C GLY A 323 6.36 20.03 25.12
N MET A 324 7.51 20.42 24.56
CA MET A 324 7.93 21.81 24.58
C MET A 324 7.25 22.62 23.48
N SER A 325 6.94 23.87 23.79
CA SER A 325 6.43 24.83 22.81
C SER A 325 7.55 25.24 21.85
N LEU A 326 7.25 25.36 20.56
CA LEU A 326 8.11 26.02 19.57
C LEU A 326 8.16 27.54 19.81
N THR A 327 9.28 28.02 20.31
CA THR A 327 9.59 29.43 20.58
C THR A 327 10.97 29.76 20.02
N ALA A 328 11.37 31.03 20.02
CA ALA A 328 12.69 31.44 19.57
C ALA A 328 13.83 30.78 20.37
N ASP A 329 13.57 30.42 21.64
CA ASP A 329 14.56 29.79 22.52
C ASP A 329 14.62 28.27 22.39
N THR A 330 13.52 27.65 21.96
CA THR A 330 13.39 26.19 21.85
C THR A 330 13.55 25.69 20.42
N ILE A 331 13.50 26.55 19.40
CA ILE A 331 13.72 26.08 18.03
C ILE A 331 15.16 25.59 17.86
N THR A 332 15.32 24.36 17.37
CA THR A 332 16.63 23.71 17.22
C THR A 332 16.63 22.75 16.03
N LEU A 333 17.82 22.51 15.49
CA LEU A 333 18.07 21.45 14.51
C LEU A 333 18.87 20.29 15.12
N SER A 334 18.86 20.17 16.46
CA SER A 334 19.63 19.14 17.18
C SER A 334 19.29 17.73 16.73
N ALA A 335 18.00 17.43 16.48
CA ALA A 335 17.59 16.12 15.97
C ALA A 335 18.16 15.82 14.58
N PHE A 336 18.20 16.80 13.68
CA PHE A 336 18.83 16.64 12.36
C PHE A 336 20.35 16.49 12.47
N TYR A 337 20.99 17.19 13.40
CA TYR A 337 22.41 17.01 13.68
C TYR A 337 22.71 15.64 14.27
N GLU A 338 21.91 15.18 15.23
CA GLU A 338 22.05 13.87 15.88
C GLU A 338 21.86 12.72 14.88
N MET A 339 20.86 12.86 14.01
CA MET A 339 20.60 11.97 12.88
C MET A 339 21.82 11.77 11.98
N ILE A 340 22.61 12.83 11.73
CA ILE A 340 23.79 12.80 10.84
C ILE A 340 25.07 12.40 11.58
N SER A 341 25.27 12.94 12.79
CA SER A 341 26.56 12.99 13.49
C SER A 341 26.82 11.85 14.46
N ARG A 342 25.77 11.26 15.05
CA ARG A 342 25.90 10.36 16.22
C ARG A 342 25.38 8.95 16.00
N GLN A 343 24.43 8.75 15.08
CA GLN A 343 23.83 7.44 14.85
C GLN A 343 24.28 6.84 13.51
N GLY A 344 25.28 5.96 13.55
CA GLY A 344 25.63 5.11 12.39
C GLY A 344 24.45 4.23 11.92
N VAL A 345 23.47 4.01 12.80
CA VAL A 345 22.21 3.30 12.50
C VAL A 345 21.38 4.05 11.47
N THR A 346 21.32 5.38 11.49
CA THR A 346 20.49 6.15 10.56
C THR A 346 21.05 6.13 9.13
N SER A 347 22.35 6.33 8.97
CA SER A 347 23.01 6.18 7.65
C SER A 347 22.81 4.77 7.12
N ARG A 348 23.02 3.76 7.96
CA ARG A 348 22.84 2.36 7.59
C ARG A 348 21.39 2.04 7.21
N ALA A 349 20.41 2.52 7.96
CA ALA A 349 19.00 2.31 7.64
C ALA A 349 18.61 2.96 6.31
N PHE A 350 19.14 4.16 6.04
CA PHE A 350 18.94 4.86 4.77
C PHE A 350 19.58 4.11 3.60
N GLU A 351 20.83 3.69 3.74
CA GLU A 351 21.56 2.89 2.75
C GLU A 351 20.86 1.56 2.47
N ASN A 352 20.45 0.84 3.52
CA ASN A 352 19.75 -0.44 3.40
C ASN A 352 18.39 -0.27 2.70
N SER A 353 17.58 0.72 3.10
CA SER A 353 16.30 1.02 2.44
C SER A 353 16.49 1.39 0.97
N LEU A 354 17.47 2.23 0.66
CA LEU A 354 17.74 2.66 -0.71
C LEU A 354 18.25 1.49 -1.57
N LEU A 355 19.18 0.70 -1.04
CA LEU A 355 19.73 -0.49 -1.69
C LEU A 355 18.62 -1.51 -1.97
N LEU A 356 17.81 -1.84 -0.96
CA LEU A 356 16.70 -2.78 -1.09
C LEU A 356 15.67 -2.28 -2.12
N ALA A 357 15.23 -1.03 -2.02
CA ALA A 357 14.22 -0.48 -2.92
C ALA A 357 14.70 -0.39 -4.37
N PHE A 358 15.92 0.12 -4.58
CA PHE A 358 16.50 0.28 -5.91
C PHE A 358 16.78 -1.07 -6.57
N SER A 359 17.43 -1.98 -5.84
CA SER A 359 17.72 -3.33 -6.35
C SER A 359 16.43 -4.12 -6.62
N CYS A 360 15.42 -4.00 -5.75
CA CYS A 360 14.13 -4.66 -5.94
C CYS A 360 13.42 -4.14 -7.18
N ALA A 361 13.30 -2.81 -7.33
CA ALA A 361 12.72 -2.19 -8.51
C ALA A 361 13.45 -2.61 -9.78
N LEU A 362 14.79 -2.57 -9.79
CA LEU A 362 15.61 -2.95 -10.95
C LEU A 362 15.40 -4.42 -11.34
N VAL A 363 15.46 -5.34 -10.38
CA VAL A 363 15.28 -6.78 -10.65
C VAL A 363 13.86 -7.07 -11.11
N LEU A 364 12.85 -6.50 -10.46
CA LEU A 364 11.45 -6.68 -10.86
C LEU A 364 11.16 -6.10 -12.24
N MET A 365 11.75 -4.97 -12.60
CA MET A 365 11.73 -4.45 -13.95
C MET A 365 12.30 -5.49 -14.92
N LEU A 366 13.55 -5.92 -14.73
CA LEU A 366 14.20 -6.90 -15.61
C LEU A 366 13.41 -8.21 -15.77
N VAL A 367 12.68 -8.64 -14.73
CA VAL A 367 11.82 -9.84 -14.75
C VAL A 367 10.46 -9.57 -15.39
N SER A 368 9.85 -8.41 -15.16
CA SER A 368 8.46 -8.11 -15.56
C SER A 368 8.28 -8.04 -17.07
N LEU A 369 9.27 -7.53 -17.81
CA LEU A 369 9.21 -7.45 -19.27
C LEU A 369 9.15 -8.84 -19.94
N PRO A 370 10.12 -9.76 -19.74
CA PRO A 370 10.05 -11.09 -20.33
C PRO A 370 8.86 -11.91 -19.80
N LEU A 371 8.48 -11.71 -18.53
CA LEU A 371 7.31 -12.36 -17.95
C LEU A 371 6.00 -11.90 -18.60
N GLY A 372 5.82 -10.59 -18.78
CA GLY A 372 4.66 -10.02 -19.46
C GLY A 372 4.55 -10.53 -20.90
N TYR A 373 5.67 -10.57 -21.62
CA TYR A 373 5.75 -11.11 -22.98
C TYR A 373 5.35 -12.59 -23.05
N LEU A 374 5.80 -13.41 -22.10
CA LEU A 374 5.42 -14.82 -22.03
C LEU A 374 3.92 -14.98 -21.73
N LEU A 375 3.39 -14.23 -20.76
CA LEU A 375 1.98 -14.31 -20.36
C LEU A 375 1.02 -13.97 -21.49
N MET A 376 1.36 -13.02 -22.37
CA MET A 376 0.55 -12.67 -23.54
C MET A 376 0.45 -13.79 -24.59
N ARG A 377 1.40 -14.74 -24.58
CA ARG A 377 1.46 -15.87 -25.51
C ARG A 377 0.87 -17.16 -24.95
N LEU A 378 0.51 -17.18 -23.67
CA LEU A 378 -0.09 -18.35 -23.03
C LEU A 378 -1.59 -18.44 -23.34
N PRO A 379 -2.15 -19.66 -23.39
CA PRO A 379 -3.61 -19.83 -23.44
C PRO A 379 -4.29 -19.10 -22.29
N MET A 380 -5.49 -18.57 -22.53
CA MET A 380 -6.21 -17.73 -21.57
C MET A 380 -6.33 -18.36 -20.17
N ARG A 381 -6.59 -19.68 -20.10
CA ARG A 381 -6.69 -20.41 -18.82
C ARG A 381 -5.36 -20.46 -18.06
N THR A 382 -4.28 -20.82 -18.75
CA THR A 382 -2.93 -20.89 -18.16
C THR A 382 -2.45 -19.51 -17.72
N ARG A 383 -2.68 -18.49 -18.56
CA ARG A 383 -2.41 -17.08 -18.23
C ARG A 383 -3.14 -16.66 -16.97
N ALA A 384 -4.43 -16.98 -16.85
CA ALA A 384 -5.22 -16.65 -15.67
C ALA A 384 -4.67 -17.31 -14.40
N VAL A 385 -4.32 -18.60 -14.45
CA VAL A 385 -3.74 -19.32 -13.29
C VAL A 385 -2.41 -18.70 -12.86
N ILE A 386 -1.48 -18.47 -13.80
CA ILE A 386 -0.17 -17.89 -13.46
C ILE A 386 -0.31 -16.45 -12.96
N ALA A 387 -1.19 -15.65 -13.58
CA ALA A 387 -1.47 -14.30 -13.11
C ALA A 387 -2.02 -14.32 -11.66
N SER A 388 -2.95 -15.22 -11.34
CA SER A 388 -3.44 -15.38 -9.97
C SER A 388 -2.32 -15.76 -9.00
N LEU A 389 -1.42 -16.69 -9.38
CA LEU A 389 -0.28 -17.08 -8.54
C LEU A 389 0.69 -15.91 -8.27
N ILE A 390 0.92 -15.04 -9.26
CA ILE A 390 1.74 -13.83 -9.10
C ILE A 390 1.06 -12.81 -8.17
N GLU A 391 -0.28 -12.80 -8.10
CA GLU A 391 -1.02 -11.89 -7.22
C GLU A 391 -1.08 -12.36 -5.77
N VAL A 392 -0.91 -13.66 -5.49
CA VAL A 392 -1.03 -14.23 -4.14
C VAL A 392 -0.15 -13.51 -3.10
N PRO A 393 1.15 -13.26 -3.33
CA PRO A 393 1.99 -12.66 -2.30
C PRO A 393 1.61 -11.21 -1.96
N TYR A 394 1.21 -10.43 -2.97
CA TYR A 394 0.72 -9.06 -2.76
C TYR A 394 -0.65 -9.04 -2.08
N ALA A 395 -1.46 -10.06 -2.33
CA ALA A 395 -2.77 -10.22 -1.72
C ALA A 395 -2.68 -10.56 -0.22
N ILE A 396 -1.65 -11.32 0.17
CA ILE A 396 -1.42 -11.69 1.55
C ILE A 396 -0.83 -10.47 2.31
N PRO A 397 -1.31 -10.16 3.53
CA PRO A 397 -0.71 -9.09 4.34
C PRO A 397 0.78 -9.31 4.58
N GLY A 398 1.57 -8.24 4.53
CA GLY A 398 3.03 -8.31 4.66
C GLY A 398 3.51 -9.05 5.91
N ILE A 399 2.77 -8.96 7.02
CA ILE A 399 3.08 -9.66 8.27
C ILE A 399 3.04 -11.18 8.10
N VAL A 400 2.04 -11.69 7.37
CA VAL A 400 1.87 -13.12 7.06
C VAL A 400 2.96 -13.58 6.11
N LEU A 401 3.28 -12.76 5.10
CA LEU A 401 4.35 -13.07 4.17
C LEU A 401 5.71 -13.10 4.86
N ALA A 402 6.00 -12.15 5.75
CA ALA A 402 7.22 -12.14 6.53
C ALA A 402 7.40 -13.45 7.31
N ILE A 403 6.34 -13.93 7.96
CA ILE A 403 6.37 -15.20 8.69
C ILE A 403 6.57 -16.39 7.75
N ALA A 404 5.94 -16.38 6.58
CA ALA A 404 6.18 -17.40 5.56
C ALA A 404 7.66 -17.45 5.15
N PHE A 405 8.31 -16.29 4.99
CA PHE A 405 9.74 -16.19 4.70
C PHE A 405 10.61 -16.62 5.88
N ILE A 406 10.27 -16.24 7.12
CA ILE A 406 10.96 -16.71 8.33
C ILE A 406 10.93 -18.24 8.39
N LEU A 407 9.76 -18.86 8.25
CA LEU A 407 9.62 -20.32 8.32
C LEU A 407 10.33 -21.05 7.18
N LEU A 408 10.50 -20.40 6.03
CA LEU A 408 11.20 -20.93 4.87
C LEU A 408 12.72 -20.85 5.04
N PHE A 409 13.23 -19.75 5.59
CA PHE A 409 14.67 -19.45 5.67
C PHE A 409 15.25 -19.53 7.09
N ALA A 410 14.47 -19.92 8.10
CA ALA A 410 14.93 -20.14 9.46
C ALA A 410 15.99 -21.24 9.54
N LYS A 411 15.95 -22.21 8.62
CA LYS A 411 16.99 -23.21 8.44
C LYS A 411 17.91 -22.78 7.28
N PRO A 412 19.22 -23.07 7.35
CA PRO A 412 20.13 -22.83 6.24
C PRO A 412 19.62 -23.44 4.94
N LEU A 413 19.91 -22.78 3.82
CA LEU A 413 19.53 -23.27 2.51
C LEU A 413 20.04 -24.71 2.31
N PRO A 414 19.18 -25.64 1.87
CA PRO A 414 19.63 -27.00 1.58
C PRO A 414 20.75 -26.91 0.53
N PHE A 415 21.81 -27.70 0.72
CA PHE A 415 22.99 -27.79 -0.15
C PHE A 415 24.00 -26.63 -0.09
N ILE A 416 23.64 -25.44 0.40
CA ILE A 416 24.51 -24.26 0.38
C ILE A 416 25.03 -23.89 1.80
N GLU A 417 24.41 -24.42 2.87
CA GLU A 417 24.74 -24.15 4.29
C GLU A 417 24.74 -22.66 4.70
N VAL A 418 24.35 -21.76 3.79
CA VAL A 418 24.19 -20.32 4.06
C VAL A 418 22.82 -20.05 4.65
N SER A 419 22.79 -19.36 5.79
CA SER A 419 21.57 -18.82 6.39
C SER A 419 21.25 -17.45 5.80
N LEU A 420 20.05 -17.28 5.28
CA LEU A 420 19.52 -15.97 4.88
C LEU A 420 18.80 -15.25 6.03
N TYR A 421 18.48 -15.98 7.11
CA TYR A 421 17.83 -15.42 8.27
C TYR A 421 18.74 -14.38 8.96
N GLY A 422 18.17 -13.21 9.26
CA GLY A 422 18.92 -12.10 9.85
C GLY A 422 19.90 -11.43 8.88
N THR A 423 19.68 -11.52 7.56
CA THR A 423 20.42 -10.77 6.53
C THR A 423 19.47 -9.90 5.71
N LEU A 424 19.96 -8.87 5.01
CA LEU A 424 19.14 -8.12 4.05
C LEU A 424 18.56 -9.00 2.92
N GLY A 425 19.17 -10.16 2.64
CA GLY A 425 18.74 -11.06 1.58
C GLY A 425 17.32 -11.59 1.77
N ILE A 426 16.91 -11.89 3.01
CA ILE A 426 15.54 -12.36 3.27
C ILE A 426 14.50 -11.25 3.02
N ILE A 427 14.81 -10.02 3.40
CA ILE A 427 13.97 -8.84 3.15
C ILE A 427 13.86 -8.59 1.64
N PHE A 428 15.00 -8.64 0.93
CA PHE A 428 15.06 -8.48 -0.51
C PHE A 428 14.17 -9.51 -1.25
N LEU A 429 14.27 -10.80 -0.90
CA LEU A 429 13.44 -11.84 -1.51
C LEU A 429 11.95 -11.66 -1.19
N ALA A 430 11.62 -11.23 0.03
CA ALA A 430 10.24 -10.92 0.41
C ALA A 430 9.68 -9.73 -0.38
N TYR A 431 10.50 -8.70 -0.63
CA TYR A 431 10.13 -7.56 -1.48
C TYR A 431 9.91 -7.98 -2.93
N LEU A 432 10.78 -8.82 -3.50
CA LEU A 432 10.58 -9.37 -4.85
C LEU A 432 9.25 -10.13 -4.95
N SER A 433 8.90 -10.89 -3.92
CA SER A 433 7.63 -11.62 -3.84
C SER A 433 6.42 -10.68 -3.79
N CYS A 434 6.40 -9.74 -2.83
CA CYS A 434 5.30 -8.77 -2.66
C CYS A 434 5.09 -7.88 -3.88
N PHE A 435 6.16 -7.34 -4.45
CA PHE A 435 6.05 -6.22 -5.40
C PHE A 435 6.07 -6.64 -6.87
N LEU A 436 6.23 -7.93 -7.18
CA LEU A 436 6.19 -8.45 -8.56
C LEU A 436 4.89 -8.07 -9.28
N SER A 437 3.73 -8.24 -8.62
CA SER A 437 2.43 -7.89 -9.21
C SER A 437 2.32 -6.38 -9.49
N VAL A 438 2.86 -5.55 -8.60
CA VAL A 438 2.86 -4.08 -8.75
C VAL A 438 3.65 -3.65 -9.99
N CYS A 439 4.83 -4.25 -10.22
CA CYS A 439 5.64 -3.95 -11.40
C CYS A 439 5.04 -4.52 -12.70
N LEU A 440 4.43 -5.71 -12.65
CA LEU A 440 3.98 -6.44 -13.82
C LEU A 440 2.68 -5.87 -14.44
N LYS A 441 1.76 -5.34 -13.62
CA LYS A 441 0.44 -4.85 -14.09
C LYS A 441 0.53 -3.71 -15.12
N PRO A 442 1.31 -2.63 -14.91
CA PRO A 442 1.49 -1.59 -15.92
C PRO A 442 2.06 -2.13 -17.24
N VAL A 443 3.03 -3.05 -17.14
CA VAL A 443 3.65 -3.70 -18.31
C VAL A 443 2.63 -4.51 -19.10
N LEU A 444 1.83 -5.34 -18.44
CA LEU A 444 0.77 -6.12 -19.09
C LEU A 444 -0.29 -5.22 -19.74
N SER A 445 -0.67 -4.11 -19.08
CA SER A 445 -1.62 -3.16 -19.63
C SER A 445 -1.08 -2.48 -20.90
N ALA A 446 0.17 -2.03 -20.90
CA ALA A 446 0.80 -1.44 -22.08
C ALA A 446 0.98 -2.45 -23.22
N MET A 447 1.44 -3.66 -22.92
CA MET A 447 1.58 -4.73 -23.91
C MET A 447 0.24 -5.12 -24.56
N SER A 448 -0.86 -5.10 -23.81
CA SER A 448 -2.19 -5.45 -24.35
C SER A 448 -2.73 -4.46 -25.38
N GLN A 449 -2.13 -3.27 -25.47
CA GLN A 449 -2.51 -2.21 -26.40
C GLN A 449 -1.64 -2.21 -27.67
N LEU A 450 -0.56 -3.00 -27.73
CA LEU A 450 0.29 -3.08 -28.90
C LEU A 450 -0.38 -3.88 -30.03
N ASP A 451 -0.23 -3.41 -31.26
CA ASP A 451 -0.69 -4.13 -32.45
C ASP A 451 0.20 -5.37 -32.68
N PRO A 452 -0.37 -6.59 -32.71
CA PRO A 452 0.37 -7.82 -33.02
C PRO A 452 1.16 -7.75 -34.35
N ALA A 453 0.70 -6.95 -35.32
CA ALA A 453 1.34 -6.81 -36.63
C ALA A 453 2.80 -6.32 -36.54
N LEU A 454 3.15 -5.53 -35.52
CA LEU A 454 4.52 -5.04 -35.31
C LEU A 454 5.50 -6.21 -35.06
N GLU A 455 5.08 -7.17 -34.24
CA GLU A 455 5.88 -8.36 -33.94
C GLU A 455 5.89 -9.38 -35.08
N GLU A 456 4.78 -9.51 -35.82
CA GLU A 456 4.68 -10.38 -36.99
C GLU A 456 5.59 -9.90 -38.12
N ALA A 457 5.60 -8.60 -38.41
CA ALA A 457 6.51 -8.00 -39.39
C ALA A 457 7.98 -8.24 -39.02
N ALA A 458 8.34 -8.07 -37.74
CA ALA A 458 9.69 -8.34 -37.26
C ALA A 458 10.06 -9.82 -37.37
N GLN A 459 9.11 -10.72 -37.10
CA GLN A 459 9.30 -12.16 -37.25
C GLN A 459 9.54 -12.55 -38.72
N LEU A 460 8.79 -11.96 -39.67
CA LEU A 460 9.01 -12.14 -41.11
C LEU A 460 10.38 -11.62 -41.55
N ALA A 461 10.89 -10.56 -40.92
CA ALA A 461 12.24 -10.04 -41.12
C ALA A 461 13.36 -10.87 -40.44
N GLY A 462 13.02 -12.02 -39.84
CA GLY A 462 13.98 -12.92 -39.18
C GLY A 462 14.38 -12.51 -37.76
N ALA A 463 13.68 -11.56 -37.13
CA ALA A 463 13.99 -11.14 -35.77
C ALA A 463 13.63 -12.23 -34.75
N ARG A 464 14.64 -12.68 -33.98
CA ARG A 464 14.47 -13.63 -32.87
C ARG A 464 13.66 -13.00 -31.73
N PRO A 465 13.04 -13.80 -30.84
CA PRO A 465 12.20 -13.30 -29.75
C PRO A 465 12.86 -12.26 -28.84
N ILE A 466 14.13 -12.47 -28.45
CA ILE A 466 14.86 -11.51 -27.61
C ILE A 466 15.08 -10.19 -28.35
N LYS A 467 15.38 -10.25 -29.65
CA LYS A 467 15.53 -9.06 -30.49
C LYS A 467 14.22 -8.29 -30.60
N ARG A 468 13.09 -8.98 -30.80
CA ARG A 468 11.76 -8.35 -30.77
C ARG A 468 11.44 -7.71 -29.43
N LEU A 469 11.79 -8.38 -28.32
CA LEU A 469 11.57 -7.85 -26.97
C LEU A 469 12.34 -6.54 -26.74
N ILE A 470 13.60 -6.47 -27.17
CA ILE A 470 14.48 -5.31 -26.94
C ILE A 470 14.24 -4.18 -27.95
N ASP A 471 14.06 -4.49 -29.23
CA ASP A 471 14.03 -3.48 -30.30
C ASP A 471 12.63 -2.91 -30.55
N ILE A 472 11.56 -3.64 -30.15
CA ILE A 472 10.17 -3.26 -30.45
C ILE A 472 9.37 -3.09 -29.16
N ILE A 473 9.29 -4.14 -28.36
CA ILE A 473 8.40 -4.17 -27.20
C ILE A 473 8.90 -3.23 -26.10
N LEU A 474 10.19 -3.30 -25.75
CA LEU A 474 10.77 -2.46 -24.71
C LEU A 474 10.62 -0.96 -25.04
N PRO A 475 10.98 -0.42 -26.22
CA PRO A 475 10.83 1.01 -26.49
C PRO A 475 9.37 1.48 -26.45
N LEU A 476 8.45 0.65 -26.94
CA LEU A 476 7.02 0.97 -26.95
C LEU A 476 6.37 0.88 -25.56
N THR A 477 6.88 0.00 -24.70
CA THR A 477 6.37 -0.19 -23.33
C THR A 477 7.21 0.48 -22.25
N ALA A 478 8.37 1.05 -22.61
CA ALA A 478 9.35 1.63 -21.70
C ALA A 478 8.72 2.62 -20.71
N PRO A 479 7.85 3.54 -21.11
CA PRO A 479 7.18 4.43 -20.16
C PRO A 479 6.39 3.72 -19.05
N ALA A 480 5.60 2.70 -19.40
CA ALA A 480 4.82 1.93 -18.43
C ALA A 480 5.71 1.02 -17.58
N PHE A 481 6.78 0.50 -18.18
CA PHE A 481 7.81 -0.29 -17.53
C PHE A 481 8.56 0.50 -16.45
N PHE A 482 9.07 1.69 -16.78
CA PHE A 482 9.75 2.58 -15.84
C PHE A 482 8.82 3.03 -14.71
N ALA A 483 7.56 3.33 -15.02
CA ALA A 483 6.60 3.69 -14.00
C ALA A 483 6.27 2.53 -13.05
N GLY A 484 6.16 1.30 -13.55
CA GLY A 484 6.01 0.11 -12.70
C GLY A 484 7.17 -0.03 -11.72
N GLY A 485 8.41 0.12 -12.20
CA GLY A 485 9.60 0.11 -11.34
C GLY A 485 9.63 1.25 -10.33
N LEU A 486 9.24 2.46 -10.72
CA LEU A 486 9.22 3.62 -9.83
C LEU A 486 8.13 3.51 -8.75
N LEU A 487 6.97 2.92 -9.08
CA LEU A 487 5.95 2.56 -8.08
C LEU A 487 6.49 1.54 -7.07
N VAL A 488 7.20 0.50 -7.53
CA VAL A 488 7.87 -0.46 -6.63
C VAL A 488 8.87 0.26 -5.73
N PHE A 489 9.72 1.12 -6.29
CA PHE A 489 10.71 1.88 -5.53
C PHE A 489 10.05 2.72 -4.42
N LEU A 490 9.00 3.47 -4.78
CA LEU A 490 8.25 4.31 -3.85
C LEU A 490 7.62 3.53 -2.69
N ILE A 491 7.05 2.35 -2.98
CA ILE A 491 6.39 1.53 -1.97
C ILE A 491 7.42 0.79 -1.10
N SER A 492 8.51 0.30 -1.70
CA SER A 492 9.50 -0.56 -1.02
C SER A 492 10.49 0.20 -0.14
N ILE A 493 10.84 1.45 -0.48
CA ILE A 493 11.82 2.24 0.29
C ILE A 493 11.38 2.50 1.74
N ASN A 494 10.07 2.56 1.94
CA ASN A 494 9.42 2.86 3.21
C ASN A 494 8.64 1.68 3.81
N GLU A 495 8.86 0.48 3.28
CA GLU A 495 8.16 -0.71 3.72
C GLU A 495 8.60 -1.05 5.16
N LEU A 496 7.62 -1.11 6.06
CA LEU A 496 7.80 -1.46 7.47
C LEU A 496 7.29 -2.86 7.81
N THR A 497 6.18 -3.28 7.22
CA THR A 497 5.41 -4.43 7.73
C THR A 497 6.18 -5.73 7.59
N VAL A 498 6.80 -5.94 6.43
CA VAL A 498 7.66 -7.09 6.16
C VAL A 498 9.00 -6.92 6.87
N SER A 499 9.59 -5.73 6.80
CA SER A 499 10.88 -5.41 7.42
C SER A 499 10.89 -5.58 8.95
N ALA A 500 9.83 -5.17 9.65
CA ALA A 500 9.76 -5.19 11.11
C ALA A 500 9.85 -6.59 11.72
N LEU A 501 9.50 -7.63 10.95
CA LEU A 501 9.63 -9.02 11.39
C LEU A 501 10.90 -9.72 10.87
N LEU A 502 11.47 -9.21 9.77
CA LEU A 502 12.61 -9.84 9.10
C LEU A 502 13.96 -9.20 9.45
N TRP A 503 13.97 -8.00 10.03
CA TRP A 503 15.20 -7.29 10.34
C TRP A 503 15.99 -7.96 11.48
N SER A 504 17.28 -7.63 11.52
CA SER A 504 18.22 -7.99 12.57
C SER A 504 19.18 -6.84 12.78
N ALA A 505 19.93 -6.86 13.89
CA ALA A 505 20.94 -5.84 14.17
C ALA A 505 21.92 -5.70 12.98
N GLY A 506 22.08 -4.48 12.48
CA GLY A 506 22.89 -4.19 11.29
C GLY A 506 22.12 -4.14 9.97
N ASN A 507 20.88 -4.64 9.94
CA ASN A 507 20.04 -4.71 8.74
C ASN A 507 18.72 -3.94 8.94
N GLU A 508 18.77 -2.84 9.70
CA GLU A 508 17.63 -1.96 9.91
C GLU A 508 17.21 -1.30 8.59
N THR A 509 15.92 -1.10 8.38
CA THR A 509 15.37 -0.26 7.31
C THR A 509 14.81 1.03 7.89
N LEU A 510 14.62 2.07 7.07
CA LEU A 510 14.08 3.36 7.51
C LEU A 510 12.75 3.23 8.25
N GLY A 511 11.85 2.36 7.75
CA GLY A 511 10.57 2.11 8.40
C GLY A 511 10.74 1.57 9.81
N VAL A 512 11.59 0.56 9.97
CA VAL A 512 11.87 -0.08 11.27
C VAL A 512 12.56 0.88 12.23
N LEU A 513 13.48 1.70 11.73
CA LEU A 513 14.18 2.69 12.56
C LEU A 513 13.20 3.71 13.15
N ILE A 514 12.30 4.28 12.33
CA ILE A 514 11.28 5.23 12.82
C ILE A 514 10.40 4.58 13.90
N PHE A 515 9.96 3.34 13.67
CA PHE A 515 9.14 2.60 14.62
C PHE A 515 9.88 2.36 15.95
N ASN A 516 11.12 1.86 15.90
CA ASN A 516 11.92 1.57 17.10
C ASN A 516 12.28 2.83 17.89
N LEU A 517 12.58 3.95 17.21
CA LEU A 517 12.87 5.22 17.88
C LEU A 517 11.65 5.75 18.63
N ASP A 518 10.47 5.69 18.01
CA ASP A 518 9.25 6.11 18.69
C ASP A 518 8.90 5.16 19.86
N GLU A 519 9.03 3.84 19.67
CA GLU A 519 8.78 2.85 20.75
C GLU A 519 9.77 3.01 21.92
N SER A 520 11.00 3.42 21.65
CA SER A 520 12.01 3.70 22.68
C SER A 520 11.89 5.09 23.32
N GLY A 521 10.93 5.92 22.87
CA GLY A 521 10.64 7.24 23.41
C GLY A 521 11.41 8.40 22.77
N ASP A 522 12.22 8.14 21.75
CA ASP A 522 12.93 9.17 20.97
C ASP A 522 12.11 9.65 19.76
N SER A 523 10.88 10.10 20.03
CA SER A 523 9.95 10.52 18.99
C SER A 523 10.37 11.81 18.27
N VAL A 524 11.25 12.64 18.87
CA VAL A 524 11.80 13.84 18.21
C VAL A 524 12.72 13.42 17.06
N LEU A 525 13.63 12.48 17.31
CA LEU A 525 14.51 11.94 16.27
C LEU A 525 13.71 11.13 15.25
N ALA A 526 12.72 10.33 15.69
CA ALA A 526 11.78 9.65 14.79
C ALA A 526 11.05 10.66 13.87
N SER A 527 10.62 11.81 14.40
CA SER A 527 9.96 12.86 13.64
C SER A 527 10.91 13.48 12.60
N ALA A 528 12.17 13.72 12.93
CA ALA A 528 13.16 14.26 11.98
C ALA A 528 13.42 13.30 10.80
N ILE A 529 13.59 12.00 11.06
CA ILE A 529 13.73 10.99 10.01
C ILE A 529 12.44 10.89 9.18
N ALA A 530 11.28 10.92 9.83
CA ALA A 530 9.99 10.89 9.16
C ALA A 530 9.77 12.10 8.24
N VAL A 531 10.20 13.31 8.64
CA VAL A 531 10.19 14.50 7.77
C VAL A 531 11.03 14.28 6.53
N LEU A 532 12.24 13.73 6.66
CA LEU A 532 13.10 13.41 5.52
C LEU A 532 12.44 12.41 4.57
N VAL A 533 11.79 11.38 5.13
CA VAL A 533 11.01 10.40 4.36
C VAL A 533 9.85 11.06 3.61
N VAL A 534 9.09 11.95 4.26
CA VAL A 534 7.99 12.68 3.61
C VAL A 534 8.51 13.55 2.47
N ILE A 535 9.62 14.27 2.68
CA ILE A 535 10.26 15.10 1.65
C ILE A 535 10.69 14.23 0.46
N LEU A 536 11.30 13.07 0.72
CA LEU A 536 11.73 12.13 -0.31
C LEU A 536 10.53 11.61 -1.12
N VAL A 537 9.47 11.14 -0.45
CA VAL A 537 8.26 10.64 -1.12
C VAL A 537 7.56 11.73 -1.91
N ALA A 538 7.33 12.89 -1.32
CA ALA A 538 6.70 14.02 -1.99
C ALA A 538 7.52 14.52 -3.18
N GLY A 539 8.84 14.57 -3.05
CA GLY A 539 9.77 14.94 -4.12
C GLY A 539 9.74 13.95 -5.28
N LEU A 540 9.73 12.65 -4.99
CA LEU A 540 9.62 11.60 -6.01
C LEU A 540 8.24 11.61 -6.70
N MET A 541 7.16 11.82 -5.95
CA MET A 541 5.83 12.00 -6.52
C MET A 541 5.73 13.24 -7.42
N ALA A 542 6.36 14.35 -7.00
CA ALA A 542 6.43 15.56 -7.81
C ALA A 542 7.23 15.33 -9.10
N LEU A 543 8.39 14.65 -9.00
CA LEU A 543 9.20 14.27 -10.15
C LEU A 543 8.41 13.39 -11.13
N LEU A 544 7.70 12.38 -10.62
CA LEU A 544 6.78 11.56 -11.41
C LEU A 544 5.74 12.40 -12.14
N SER A 545 5.14 13.36 -11.44
CA SER A 545 4.11 14.24 -11.99
C SER A 545 4.66 15.15 -13.10
N LEU A 546 5.94 15.53 -13.03
CA LEU A 546 6.61 16.30 -14.09
C LEU A 546 6.90 15.46 -15.34
N VAL A 547 7.17 14.16 -15.17
CA VAL A 547 7.43 13.23 -16.29
C VAL A 547 6.13 12.67 -16.87
N ALA A 548 5.04 12.73 -16.12
CA ALA A 548 3.73 12.17 -16.46
C ALA A 548 3.20 12.51 -17.87
N PRO A 549 3.37 13.72 -18.44
CA PRO A 549 2.90 14.01 -19.79
C PRO A 549 3.58 13.18 -20.89
N ARG A 550 4.73 12.55 -20.58
CA ARG A 550 5.47 11.65 -21.48
C ARG A 550 5.12 10.18 -21.28
N LEU A 551 4.30 9.87 -20.28
CA LEU A 551 3.89 8.51 -19.96
C LEU A 551 2.52 8.21 -20.60
N PRO A 552 2.23 6.94 -20.96
CA PRO A 552 0.91 6.51 -21.36
C PRO A 552 -0.12 6.88 -20.29
N LYS A 553 -1.32 7.24 -20.75
CA LYS A 553 -2.44 7.55 -19.86
C LYS A 553 -2.73 6.37 -18.93
N GLY A 554 -3.03 6.66 -17.66
CA GLY A 554 -3.36 5.65 -16.66
C GLY A 554 -2.15 5.00 -15.96
N VAL A 555 -0.92 5.40 -16.29
CA VAL A 555 0.29 4.90 -15.65
C VAL A 555 0.52 5.53 -14.27
N ILE A 556 0.28 6.84 -14.14
CA ILE A 556 0.33 7.54 -12.84
C ILE A 556 -1.11 7.69 -12.34
N PRO A 557 -1.45 7.13 -11.16
CA PRO A 557 -2.84 7.13 -10.67
C PRO A 557 -3.45 8.52 -10.48
N TRP A 558 -2.62 9.55 -10.27
CA TRP A 558 -3.02 10.92 -9.96
C TRP A 558 -2.82 11.93 -11.11
N HIS A 559 -2.41 11.47 -12.28
CA HIS A 559 -2.21 12.32 -13.47
C HIS A 559 -3.06 11.81 -14.65
N ASP A 560 -3.64 12.74 -15.40
CA ASP A 560 -4.49 12.48 -16.59
C ASP A 560 -3.73 12.57 -17.92
#